data_AF-A0A358AVP9-F1
#
_entry.id   AF-A0A358AVP9-F1
#
_cell.length_a   1.000
_cell.length_b   1.000
_cell.length_c   1.000
_cell.angle_alpha   90.00
_cell.angle_beta   90.00
_cell.angle_gamma   90.00
#
_symmetry.space_group_name_H-M   'P 1'
#
loop_
_entity.id
_entity.type
_entity.pdbx_description
1 polymer ?
#
loop_
_entity_poly.entity_id
_entity_poly.type
_entity_poly.pdbx_seq_one_letter_code
_entity_poly.pdbx_strand_id
1 'polypeptide(L)'
;PGSPAGRIALLHAVADIELNAVDLHWDIIARFGHVPMPPGFYDDWVKAADEESKHFGLMCDCLEGMGSHYGALPAHAGMWRNAEDTVEDLFGRLAVVPMVLEARGLDVTPGMIEIFRKAGEQQAIVALEVIYAEEVGHVAYGSKWFNWLCGRDGLDPKEVFHALVRQYFHGALKPPFNEEKRAEAGLPPDFYWPLTEQFDADPAA
;
A
#
# COMPACT_ATOMS: atom_id res chain seq x y z
N PRO A 1 9.30 -19.01 1.59
CA PRO A 1 10.18 -17.84 1.28
C PRO A 1 11.68 -18.17 1.15
N GLY A 2 12.28 -19.00 1.99
CA GLY A 2 13.75 -19.20 2.01
C GLY A 2 14.37 -19.96 0.81
N SER A 3 13.57 -20.61 -0.03
CA SER A 3 14.05 -21.26 -1.25
C SER A 3 14.17 -20.26 -2.42
N PRO A 4 14.98 -20.54 -3.46
CA PRO A 4 15.07 -19.68 -4.65
C PRO A 4 13.70 -19.41 -5.30
N ALA A 5 12.89 -20.46 -5.51
CA ALA A 5 11.53 -20.31 -6.04
C ALA A 5 10.63 -19.45 -5.13
N GLY A 6 10.78 -19.59 -3.81
CA GLY A 6 10.03 -18.79 -2.85
C GLY A 6 10.43 -17.32 -2.86
N ARG A 7 11.70 -17.00 -3.14
CA ARG A 7 12.18 -15.61 -3.29
C ARG A 7 11.70 -14.98 -4.60
N ILE A 8 11.72 -15.73 -5.70
CA ILE A 8 11.15 -15.29 -6.98
C ILE A 8 9.66 -14.98 -6.82
N ALA A 9 8.91 -15.85 -6.13
CA ALA A 9 7.50 -15.62 -5.87
C ALA A 9 7.23 -14.36 -5.02
N LEU A 10 8.11 -14.06 -4.06
CA LEU A 10 8.01 -12.84 -3.27
C LEU A 10 8.27 -11.58 -4.12
N LEU A 11 9.34 -11.56 -4.93
CA LEU A 11 9.62 -10.41 -5.81
C LEU A 11 8.54 -10.21 -6.85
N HIS A 12 8.00 -11.29 -7.40
CA HIS A 12 6.88 -11.23 -8.35
C HIS A 12 5.62 -10.65 -7.70
N ALA A 13 5.30 -11.07 -6.47
CA ALA A 13 4.17 -10.53 -5.73
C ALA A 13 4.33 -9.04 -5.42
N VAL A 14 5.54 -8.57 -5.10
CA VAL A 14 5.83 -7.14 -4.93
C VAL A 14 5.70 -6.40 -6.25
N ALA A 15 6.30 -6.91 -7.34
CA ALA A 15 6.12 -6.31 -8.68
C ALA A 15 4.64 -6.15 -9.07
N ASP A 16 3.81 -7.14 -8.77
CA ASP A 16 2.35 -7.05 -9.01
C ASP A 16 1.70 -5.96 -8.16
N ILE A 17 2.12 -5.79 -6.90
CA ILE A 17 1.66 -4.69 -6.03
C ILE A 17 2.09 -3.34 -6.61
N GLU A 18 3.37 -3.16 -6.94
CA GLU A 18 3.89 -1.89 -7.48
C GLU A 18 3.15 -1.49 -8.77
N LEU A 19 2.90 -2.44 -9.67
CA LEU A 19 2.14 -2.17 -10.90
C LEU A 19 0.69 -1.76 -10.60
N ASN A 20 0.02 -2.43 -9.65
CA ASN A 20 -1.32 -2.02 -9.22
C ASN A 20 -1.28 -0.63 -8.57
N ALA A 21 -0.24 -0.29 -7.82
CA ALA A 21 -0.09 1.02 -7.19
C ALA A 21 0.07 2.12 -8.26
N VAL A 22 0.84 1.90 -9.33
CA VAL A 22 0.89 2.79 -10.51
C VAL A 22 -0.51 3.06 -11.05
N ASP A 23 -1.26 2.00 -11.33
CA ASP A 23 -2.61 2.12 -11.89
C ASP A 23 -3.54 2.87 -10.93
N LEU A 24 -3.47 2.60 -9.63
CA LEU A 24 -4.36 3.19 -8.62
C LEU A 24 -4.03 4.66 -8.31
N HIS A 25 -2.76 5.05 -8.38
CA HIS A 25 -2.33 6.44 -8.25
C HIS A 25 -2.75 7.28 -9.46
N TRP A 26 -2.77 6.72 -10.68
CA TRP A 26 -3.41 7.40 -11.82
C TRP A 26 -4.93 7.37 -11.75
N ASP A 27 -5.50 6.26 -11.29
CA ASP A 27 -6.95 6.06 -11.16
C ASP A 27 -7.58 7.11 -10.26
N ILE A 28 -6.95 7.44 -9.13
CA ILE A 28 -7.52 8.41 -8.18
C ILE A 28 -7.67 9.80 -8.81
N ILE A 29 -6.76 10.18 -9.72
CA ILE A 29 -6.81 11.45 -10.45
C ILE A 29 -7.95 11.44 -11.47
N ALA A 30 -8.02 10.39 -12.29
CA ALA A 30 -8.97 10.31 -13.39
C ALA A 30 -10.41 10.07 -12.90
N ARG A 31 -10.59 9.11 -11.99
CA ARG A 31 -11.89 8.65 -11.49
C ARG A 31 -12.60 9.71 -10.67
N PHE A 32 -11.87 10.34 -9.75
CA PHE A 32 -12.43 11.34 -8.85
C PHE A 32 -12.20 12.77 -9.35
N GLY A 33 -11.90 12.96 -10.64
CA GLY A 33 -11.70 14.29 -11.24
C GLY A 33 -12.93 15.21 -11.17
N HIS A 34 -14.11 14.66 -10.84
CA HIS A 34 -15.33 15.41 -10.58
C HIS A 34 -15.39 16.01 -9.15
N VAL A 35 -14.56 15.54 -8.22
CA VAL A 35 -14.44 16.06 -6.85
C VAL A 35 -13.45 17.22 -6.85
N PRO A 36 -13.85 18.44 -6.41
CA PRO A 36 -12.94 19.57 -6.36
C PRO A 36 -11.81 19.36 -5.36
N MET A 37 -10.57 19.28 -5.85
CA MET A 37 -9.33 19.16 -5.07
C MET A 37 -8.35 20.28 -5.43
N PRO A 38 -7.49 20.73 -4.49
CA PRO A 38 -6.46 21.72 -4.79
C PRO A 38 -5.36 21.10 -5.67
N PRO A 39 -4.59 21.92 -6.43
CA PRO A 39 -3.55 21.44 -7.34
C PRO A 39 -2.55 20.44 -6.71
N GLY A 40 -2.16 20.66 -5.46
CA GLY A 40 -1.23 19.79 -4.76
C GLY A 40 -1.70 18.34 -4.59
N PHE A 41 -3.02 18.07 -4.69
CA PHE A 41 -3.54 16.70 -4.69
C PHE A 41 -3.04 15.93 -5.90
N TYR A 42 -3.09 16.57 -7.07
CA TYR A 42 -2.65 15.97 -8.31
C TYR A 42 -1.13 15.85 -8.36
N ASP A 43 -0.40 16.85 -7.86
CA ASP A 43 1.07 16.81 -7.80
C ASP A 43 1.57 15.61 -6.97
N ASP A 44 0.95 15.35 -5.81
CA ASP A 44 1.32 14.24 -4.93
C ASP A 44 1.05 12.87 -5.60
N TRP A 45 -0.11 12.68 -6.25
CA TRP A 45 -0.44 11.41 -6.90
C TRP A 45 0.32 11.15 -8.21
N VAL A 46 0.64 12.20 -8.98
CA VAL A 46 1.54 12.07 -10.13
C VAL A 46 2.94 11.64 -9.67
N LYS A 47 3.42 12.23 -8.57
CA LYS A 47 4.72 11.86 -7.98
C LYS A 47 4.70 10.41 -7.48
N ALA A 48 3.65 10.00 -6.76
CA ALA A 48 3.50 8.63 -6.30
C ALA A 48 3.51 7.65 -7.49
N ALA A 49 2.74 7.92 -8.56
CA ALA A 49 2.71 7.04 -9.72
C ALA A 49 4.07 6.91 -10.45
N ASP A 50 4.88 7.96 -10.48
CA ASP A 50 6.26 7.92 -11.01
C ASP A 50 7.18 7.06 -10.13
N GLU A 51 7.08 7.21 -8.81
CA GLU A 51 7.82 6.42 -7.83
C GLU A 51 7.46 4.92 -7.94
N GLU A 52 6.17 4.57 -8.02
CA GLU A 52 5.75 3.18 -8.19
C GLU A 52 6.18 2.58 -9.53
N SER A 53 6.24 3.41 -10.59
CA SER A 53 6.74 2.95 -11.89
C SER A 53 8.22 2.57 -11.81
N LYS A 54 9.00 3.33 -11.04
CA LYS A 54 10.40 3.01 -10.73
C LYS A 54 10.49 1.77 -9.84
N HIS A 55 9.65 1.64 -8.81
CA HIS A 55 9.62 0.47 -7.93
C HIS A 55 9.34 -0.82 -8.70
N PHE A 56 8.33 -0.80 -9.57
CA PHE A 56 8.01 -1.90 -10.46
C PHE A 56 9.21 -2.30 -11.34
N GLY A 57 9.89 -1.31 -11.92
CA GLY A 57 11.11 -1.53 -12.71
C GLY A 57 12.21 -2.22 -11.90
N LEU A 58 12.46 -1.77 -10.67
CA LEU A 58 13.44 -2.39 -9.76
C LEU A 58 13.12 -3.86 -9.46
N MET A 59 11.85 -4.19 -9.25
CA MET A 59 11.42 -5.58 -9.04
C MET A 59 11.57 -6.44 -10.30
N CYS A 60 11.26 -5.88 -11.47
CA CYS A 60 11.47 -6.55 -12.76
C CYS A 60 12.95 -6.88 -12.99
N ASP A 61 13.85 -5.92 -12.76
CA ASP A 61 15.30 -6.12 -12.87
C ASP A 61 15.79 -7.23 -11.92
N CYS A 62 15.24 -7.29 -10.69
CA CYS A 62 15.56 -8.36 -9.74
C CYS A 62 15.08 -9.73 -10.24
N LEU A 63 13.87 -9.81 -10.79
CA LEU A 63 13.31 -11.05 -11.34
C LEU A 63 14.14 -11.57 -12.51
N GLU A 64 14.52 -10.70 -13.43
CA GLU A 64 15.38 -11.03 -14.58
C GLU A 64 16.76 -11.52 -14.13
N GLY A 65 17.36 -10.87 -13.13
CA GLY A 65 18.61 -11.30 -12.51
C GLY A 65 18.55 -12.71 -11.90
N MET A 66 17.36 -13.16 -11.50
CA MET A 66 17.09 -14.51 -10.99
C MET A 66 16.62 -15.50 -12.07
N GLY A 67 16.65 -15.12 -13.35
CA GLY A 67 16.20 -15.95 -14.47
C GLY A 67 14.68 -16.12 -14.56
N SER A 68 13.91 -15.19 -13.97
CA SER A 68 12.46 -15.11 -14.04
C SER A 68 12.03 -13.82 -14.76
N HIS A 69 10.74 -13.51 -14.77
CA HIS A 69 10.18 -12.25 -15.26
C HIS A 69 8.83 -11.97 -14.61
N TYR A 70 8.39 -10.72 -14.63
CA TYR A 70 7.02 -10.38 -14.26
C TYR A 70 6.03 -11.07 -15.21
N GLY A 71 4.96 -11.65 -14.66
CA GLY A 71 4.02 -12.50 -15.40
C GLY A 71 4.40 -13.99 -15.50
N ALA A 72 5.57 -14.41 -15.01
CA ALA A 72 5.94 -15.83 -14.92
C ALA A 72 5.11 -16.61 -13.88
N LEU A 73 4.52 -15.90 -12.91
CA LEU A 73 3.61 -16.44 -11.91
C LEU A 73 2.26 -15.72 -11.99
N PRO A 74 1.16 -16.33 -11.49
CA PRO A 74 -0.16 -15.70 -11.48
C PRO A 74 -0.16 -14.40 -10.66
N ALA A 75 -0.81 -13.37 -11.18
CA ALA A 75 -1.10 -12.14 -10.43
C ALA A 75 -2.13 -12.42 -9.33
N HIS A 76 -2.07 -11.64 -8.24
CA HIS A 76 -3.06 -11.65 -7.18
C HIS A 76 -4.00 -10.44 -7.32
N ALA A 77 -5.26 -10.61 -6.94
CA ALA A 77 -6.29 -9.58 -7.14
C ALA A 77 -6.61 -8.81 -5.84
N GLY A 78 -5.74 -8.90 -4.83
CA GLY A 78 -6.05 -8.37 -3.49
C GLY A 78 -6.26 -6.86 -3.48
N MET A 79 -5.32 -6.12 -4.06
CA MET A 79 -5.36 -4.65 -4.13
C MET A 79 -6.50 -4.17 -5.04
N TRP A 80 -6.65 -4.80 -6.21
CA TRP A 80 -7.67 -4.43 -7.19
C TRP A 80 -9.11 -4.57 -6.67
N ARG A 81 -9.43 -5.63 -5.90
CA ARG A 81 -10.79 -5.77 -5.31
C ARG A 81 -11.14 -4.60 -4.38
N ASN A 82 -10.20 -4.19 -3.53
CA ASN A 82 -10.41 -3.03 -2.65
C ASN A 82 -10.62 -1.73 -3.45
N ALA A 83 -9.98 -1.62 -4.62
CA ALA A 83 -10.20 -0.51 -5.53
C ALA A 83 -11.60 -0.54 -6.18
N GLU A 84 -12.09 -1.72 -6.56
CA GLU A 84 -13.44 -1.91 -7.08
C GLU A 84 -14.50 -1.56 -6.04
N ASP A 85 -14.32 -1.97 -4.79
CA ASP A 85 -15.25 -1.70 -3.69
C ASP A 85 -15.36 -0.19 -3.36
N THR A 86 -14.32 0.59 -3.69
CA THR A 86 -14.22 2.03 -3.41
C THR A 86 -14.40 2.91 -4.65
N VAL A 87 -14.86 2.36 -5.77
CA VAL A 87 -14.87 3.01 -7.09
C VAL A 87 -15.67 4.32 -7.14
N GLU A 88 -16.70 4.48 -6.31
CA GLU A 88 -17.54 5.69 -6.26
C GLU A 88 -17.25 6.58 -5.03
N ASP A 89 -16.30 6.21 -4.17
CA ASP A 89 -16.05 6.90 -2.89
C ASP A 89 -14.57 7.26 -2.72
N LEU A 90 -14.25 8.54 -2.89
CA LEU A 90 -12.89 9.07 -2.70
C LEU A 90 -12.40 8.90 -1.26
N PHE A 91 -13.29 9.07 -0.25
CA PHE A 91 -12.89 8.86 1.14
C PHE A 91 -12.53 7.40 1.39
N GLY A 92 -13.39 6.47 0.94
CA GLY A 92 -13.12 5.04 0.98
C GLY A 92 -11.83 4.67 0.25
N ARG A 93 -11.60 5.24 -0.95
CA ARG A 93 -10.38 4.99 -1.73
C ARG A 93 -9.13 5.40 -0.96
N LEU A 94 -9.10 6.61 -0.39
CA LEU A 94 -7.97 7.10 0.40
C LEU A 94 -7.76 6.29 1.68
N ALA A 95 -8.84 5.91 2.37
CA ALA A 95 -8.75 5.12 3.60
C ALA A 95 -8.19 3.72 3.33
N VAL A 96 -8.61 3.06 2.26
CA VAL A 96 -8.24 1.66 2.03
C VAL A 96 -6.92 1.52 1.28
N VAL A 97 -6.71 2.27 0.19
CA VAL A 97 -5.53 2.06 -0.65
C VAL A 97 -4.28 2.68 0.00
N PRO A 98 -4.08 4.01 0.01
CA PRO A 98 -2.85 4.60 0.54
C PRO A 98 -2.71 4.50 2.07
N MET A 99 -3.81 4.49 2.83
CA MET A 99 -3.70 4.47 4.31
C MET A 99 -3.69 3.07 4.94
N VAL A 100 -4.22 2.03 4.27
CA VAL A 100 -4.21 0.64 4.78
C VAL A 100 -3.28 -0.26 3.98
N LEU A 101 -3.39 -0.28 2.65
CA LEU A 101 -2.63 -1.19 1.80
C LEU A 101 -1.15 -0.74 1.69
N GLU A 102 -0.87 0.53 1.39
CA GLU A 102 0.54 1.01 1.35
C GLU A 102 1.17 1.00 2.75
N ALA A 103 0.38 1.33 3.80
CA ALA A 103 0.85 1.22 5.18
C ALA A 103 1.23 -0.23 5.57
N ARG A 104 0.72 -1.24 4.86
CA ARG A 104 1.15 -2.63 5.03
C ARG A 104 2.58 -2.85 4.54
N GLY A 105 3.00 -2.16 3.47
CA GLY A 105 4.36 -2.16 2.95
C GLY A 105 5.37 -1.77 4.04
N LEU A 106 5.06 -0.74 4.82
CA LEU A 106 5.88 -0.28 5.95
C LEU A 106 6.11 -1.36 7.03
N ASP A 107 5.16 -2.28 7.20
CA ASP A 107 5.24 -3.34 8.20
C ASP A 107 6.01 -4.57 7.69
N VAL A 108 5.81 -4.93 6.42
CA VAL A 108 6.27 -6.23 5.87
C VAL A 108 7.62 -6.15 5.18
N THR A 109 7.96 -5.02 4.55
CA THR A 109 9.18 -4.86 3.75
C THR A 109 10.46 -5.09 4.57
N PRO A 110 10.59 -4.62 5.83
CA PRO A 110 11.77 -4.93 6.65
C PRO A 110 12.02 -6.44 6.84
N GLY A 111 10.96 -7.21 7.06
CA GLY A 111 11.05 -8.67 7.16
C GLY A 111 11.40 -9.33 5.84
N MET A 112 10.91 -8.78 4.72
CA MET A 112 11.24 -9.25 3.38
C MET A 112 12.71 -9.00 3.04
N ILE A 113 13.25 -7.81 3.35
CA ILE A 113 14.68 -7.49 3.18
C ILE A 113 15.56 -8.52 3.90
N GLU A 114 15.19 -8.92 5.13
CA GLU A 114 15.95 -9.91 5.90
C GLU A 114 15.97 -11.30 5.24
N ILE A 115 14.91 -11.68 4.52
CA ILE A 115 14.88 -12.92 3.73
C ILE A 115 15.94 -12.90 2.62
N PHE A 116 16.05 -11.78 1.88
CA PHE A 116 17.05 -11.63 0.81
C PHE A 116 18.47 -11.47 1.35
N ARG A 117 18.63 -10.78 2.49
CA ARG A 117 19.92 -10.66 3.19
C ARG A 117 20.50 -12.01 3.58
N LYS A 118 19.68 -12.91 4.15
CA LYS A 118 20.10 -14.28 4.48
C LYS A 118 20.47 -15.12 3.25
N ALA A 119 19.92 -14.78 2.08
CA ALA A 119 20.20 -15.46 0.82
C ALA A 119 21.37 -14.83 0.03
N GLY A 120 21.90 -13.68 0.46
CA GLY A 120 22.98 -12.97 -0.24
C GLY A 120 22.54 -12.28 -1.54
N GLU A 121 21.24 -12.02 -1.72
CA GLU A 121 20.66 -11.47 -2.95
C GLU A 121 20.73 -9.94 -2.95
N GLN A 122 21.93 -9.41 -3.19
CA GLN A 122 22.22 -7.98 -2.98
C GLN A 122 21.33 -7.03 -3.79
N GLN A 123 20.98 -7.39 -5.03
CA GLN A 123 20.14 -6.55 -5.90
C GLN A 123 18.74 -6.34 -5.30
N ALA A 124 18.12 -7.41 -4.80
CA ALA A 124 16.81 -7.35 -4.16
C ALA A 124 16.84 -6.53 -2.86
N ILE A 125 17.92 -6.64 -2.08
CA ILE A 125 18.10 -5.85 -0.84
C ILE A 125 18.09 -4.36 -1.16
N VAL A 126 18.93 -3.93 -2.11
CA VAL A 126 19.04 -2.51 -2.50
C VAL A 126 17.72 -2.00 -3.06
N ALA A 127 17.05 -2.78 -3.90
CA ALA A 127 15.76 -2.40 -4.47
C ALA A 127 14.69 -2.20 -3.39
N LEU A 128 14.55 -3.16 -2.46
CA LEU A 128 13.56 -3.08 -1.38
C LEU A 128 13.87 -1.97 -0.36
N GLU A 129 15.15 -1.65 -0.14
CA GLU A 129 15.55 -0.52 0.70
C GLU A 129 15.17 0.84 0.08
N VAL A 130 15.22 0.96 -1.26
CA VAL A 130 14.71 2.14 -1.97
C VAL A 130 13.20 2.25 -1.82
N ILE A 131 12.47 1.17 -2.12
CA ILE A 131 11.00 1.12 -2.01
C ILE A 131 10.56 1.52 -0.60
N TYR A 132 11.12 0.86 0.42
CA TYR A 132 10.79 1.13 1.82
C TYR A 132 11.04 2.59 2.26
N ALA A 133 12.02 3.26 1.68
CA ALA A 133 12.30 4.66 2.00
C ALA A 133 11.29 5.63 1.36
N GLU A 134 10.76 5.29 0.19
CA GLU A 134 9.80 6.12 -0.58
C GLU A 134 8.35 5.88 -0.12
N GLU A 135 8.02 4.65 0.32
CA GLU A 135 6.70 4.19 0.78
C GLU A 135 6.05 5.09 1.86
N VAL A 136 6.85 5.67 2.76
CA VAL A 136 6.37 6.57 3.82
C VAL A 136 5.65 7.77 3.21
N GLY A 137 6.15 8.25 2.05
CA GLY A 137 5.56 9.37 1.32
C GLY A 137 4.17 9.04 0.77
N HIS A 138 3.96 7.83 0.24
CA HIS A 138 2.69 7.42 -0.34
C HIS A 138 1.59 7.31 0.72
N VAL A 139 1.92 6.71 1.86
CA VAL A 139 1.03 6.67 3.03
C VAL A 139 0.75 8.09 3.53
N ALA A 140 1.75 8.97 3.56
CA ALA A 140 1.59 10.36 3.97
C ALA A 140 0.66 11.15 3.04
N TYR A 141 0.71 10.91 1.73
CA TYR A 141 -0.23 11.51 0.77
C TYR A 141 -1.66 11.07 1.05
N GLY A 142 -1.89 9.78 1.32
CA GLY A 142 -3.19 9.26 1.76
C GLY A 142 -3.71 9.98 2.99
N SER A 143 -2.93 9.98 4.07
CA SER A 143 -3.28 10.64 5.34
C SER A 143 -3.55 12.13 5.15
N LYS A 144 -2.70 12.85 4.40
CA LYS A 144 -2.83 14.29 4.14
C LYS A 144 -4.16 14.61 3.46
N TRP A 145 -4.50 13.93 2.37
CA TRP A 145 -5.68 14.24 1.59
C TRP A 145 -6.96 13.77 2.25
N PHE A 146 -6.91 12.66 2.98
CA PHE A 146 -8.00 12.21 3.82
C PHE A 146 -8.35 13.22 4.92
N ASN A 147 -7.34 13.71 5.66
CA ASN A 147 -7.52 14.75 6.67
C ASN A 147 -8.01 16.08 6.07
N TRP A 148 -7.51 16.45 4.88
CA TRP A 148 -7.97 17.65 4.18
C TRP A 148 -9.46 17.56 3.83
N LEU A 149 -9.93 16.43 3.30
CA LEU A 149 -11.34 16.20 2.98
C LEU A 149 -12.21 16.22 4.24
N CYS A 150 -11.79 15.55 5.32
CA CYS A 150 -12.48 15.61 6.60
C CYS A 150 -12.58 17.05 7.12
N GLY A 151 -11.50 17.82 7.05
CA GLY A 151 -11.49 19.23 7.45
C GLY A 151 -12.40 20.11 6.59
N ARG A 152 -12.46 19.87 5.27
CA ARG A 152 -13.38 20.54 4.34
C ARG A 152 -14.84 20.28 4.71
N ASP A 153 -15.15 19.04 5.09
CA ASP A 153 -16.52 18.56 5.29
C ASP A 153 -16.95 18.61 6.78
N GLY A 154 -16.07 19.04 7.68
CA GLY A 154 -16.35 19.19 9.12
C GLY A 154 -16.45 17.86 9.87
N LEU A 155 -15.74 16.84 9.42
CA LEU A 155 -15.77 15.48 9.95
C LEU A 155 -14.56 15.17 10.83
N ASP A 156 -14.72 14.25 11.78
CA ASP A 156 -13.59 13.69 12.53
C ASP A 156 -12.88 12.61 11.68
N PRO A 157 -11.59 12.79 11.35
CA PRO A 157 -10.89 11.85 10.48
C PRO A 157 -10.82 10.43 11.03
N LYS A 158 -10.65 10.25 12.34
CA LYS A 158 -10.49 8.92 12.92
C LYS A 158 -11.81 8.15 12.85
N GLU A 159 -12.93 8.78 13.19
CA GLU A 159 -14.24 8.14 13.11
C GLU A 159 -14.62 7.76 11.67
N VAL A 160 -14.37 8.67 10.72
CA VAL A 160 -14.60 8.41 9.28
C VAL A 160 -13.69 7.28 8.79
N PHE A 161 -12.41 7.30 9.15
CA PHE A 161 -11.45 6.27 8.76
C PHE A 161 -11.88 4.89 9.28
N HIS A 162 -12.22 4.78 10.57
CA HIS A 162 -12.69 3.53 11.14
C HIS A 162 -13.96 3.02 10.45
N ALA A 163 -14.92 3.89 10.16
CA ALA A 163 -16.15 3.50 9.46
C ALA A 163 -15.85 2.94 8.07
N LEU A 164 -15.02 3.63 7.29
CA LEU A 164 -14.67 3.25 5.92
C LEU A 164 -13.83 1.99 5.86
N VAL A 165 -12.83 1.84 6.74
CA VAL A 165 -12.02 0.61 6.79
C VAL A 165 -12.90 -0.58 7.16
N ARG A 166 -13.82 -0.45 8.12
CA ARG A 166 -14.76 -1.52 8.46
C ARG A 166 -15.72 -1.85 7.32
N GLN A 167 -16.10 -0.86 6.52
CA GLN A 167 -17.02 -1.03 5.41
C GLN A 167 -16.35 -1.72 4.21
N TYR A 168 -15.14 -1.28 3.84
CA TYR A 168 -14.52 -1.63 2.58
C TYR A 168 -13.34 -2.59 2.70
N PHE A 169 -12.66 -2.65 3.85
CA PHE A 169 -11.53 -3.54 4.02
C PHE A 169 -11.97 -4.85 4.68
N HIS A 170 -12.17 -5.87 3.85
CA HIS A 170 -12.59 -7.20 4.30
C HIS A 170 -11.44 -8.07 4.85
N GLY A 171 -10.23 -7.51 4.94
CA GLY A 171 -9.04 -8.14 5.51
C GLY A 171 -8.79 -7.74 6.96
N ALA A 172 -7.77 -8.35 7.56
CA ALA A 172 -7.37 -8.07 8.93
C ALA A 172 -6.16 -7.15 8.99
N LEU A 173 -6.27 -6.06 9.76
CA LEU A 173 -5.11 -5.31 10.21
C LEU A 173 -4.43 -6.16 11.28
N LYS A 174 -3.22 -6.65 10.98
CA LYS A 174 -2.50 -7.58 11.85
C LYS A 174 -1.11 -7.05 12.19
N PRO A 175 -0.72 -7.03 13.48
CA PRO A 175 0.64 -6.70 13.87
C PRO A 175 1.64 -7.76 13.35
N PRO A 176 2.96 -7.47 13.39
CA PRO A 176 3.57 -6.25 13.92
C PRO A 176 3.31 -5.03 13.02
N PHE A 177 3.05 -3.88 13.64
CA PHE A 177 2.97 -2.59 12.93
C PHE A 177 4.28 -1.84 13.11
N ASN A 178 4.71 -1.16 12.04
CA ASN A 178 5.82 -0.21 12.10
C ASN A 178 5.30 1.14 12.60
N GLU A 179 5.13 1.28 13.92
CA GLU A 179 4.50 2.46 14.53
C GLU A 179 5.27 3.75 14.23
N GLU A 180 6.60 3.69 14.20
CA GLU A 180 7.45 4.85 13.87
C GLU A 180 7.16 5.34 12.45
N LYS A 181 7.22 4.45 11.44
CA LYS A 181 6.98 4.84 10.05
C LYS A 181 5.53 5.21 9.77
N ARG A 182 4.56 4.53 10.37
CA ARG A 182 3.14 4.91 10.27
C ARG A 182 2.90 6.30 10.87
N ALA A 183 3.52 6.62 12.02
CA ALA A 183 3.42 7.94 12.62
C ALA A 183 4.10 9.04 11.77
N GLU A 184 5.27 8.77 11.18
CA GLU A 184 5.92 9.66 10.21
C GLU A 184 4.99 9.97 9.02
N ALA A 185 4.21 8.98 8.58
CA ALA A 185 3.21 9.12 7.51
C ALA A 185 1.87 9.74 7.96
N GLY A 186 1.78 10.26 9.19
CA GLY A 186 0.55 10.88 9.70
C GLY A 186 -0.56 9.89 10.07
N LEU A 187 -0.21 8.62 10.29
CA LEU A 187 -1.14 7.57 10.71
C LEU A 187 -0.80 7.11 12.15
N PRO A 188 -1.31 7.80 13.18
CA PRO A 188 -1.03 7.46 14.57
C PRO A 188 -1.70 6.14 15.02
N PRO A 189 -1.24 5.53 16.12
CA PRO A 189 -1.75 4.27 16.66
C PRO A 189 -3.28 4.12 16.76
N ASP A 190 -4.00 5.19 17.07
CA ASP A 190 -5.45 5.18 17.24
C ASP A 190 -6.23 5.03 15.93
N PHE A 191 -5.60 5.21 14.77
CA PHE A 191 -6.21 4.89 13.48
C PHE A 191 -6.33 3.39 13.24
N TYR A 192 -5.34 2.59 13.63
CA TYR A 192 -5.25 1.18 13.19
C TYR A 192 -5.33 0.14 14.31
N TRP A 193 -4.86 0.42 15.54
CA TRP A 193 -4.96 -0.55 16.63
C TRP A 193 -6.42 -0.93 16.97
N PRO A 194 -7.39 0.01 17.03
CA PRO A 194 -8.80 -0.34 17.26
C PRO A 194 -9.45 -1.20 16.14
N LEU A 195 -8.76 -1.37 15.01
CA LEU A 195 -9.23 -2.16 13.87
C LEU A 195 -8.65 -3.58 13.87
N THR A 196 -7.79 -3.94 14.83
CA THR A 196 -7.24 -5.31 14.93
C THR A 196 -8.21 -6.32 15.55
N GLU A 197 -9.20 -5.84 16.31
CA GLU A 197 -10.10 -6.68 17.14
C GLU A 197 -11.16 -7.44 16.32
N GLN A 198 -11.33 -7.14 15.03
CA GLN A 198 -12.45 -7.65 14.23
C GLN A 198 -12.32 -9.10 13.74
N PHE A 199 -11.24 -9.81 14.02
CA PHE A 199 -11.04 -11.19 13.52
C PHE A 199 -11.15 -12.29 14.58
N ASP A 200 -11.43 -11.94 15.84
CA ASP A 200 -11.75 -12.94 16.89
C ASP A 200 -13.25 -13.29 16.93
N ALA A 201 -14.05 -12.79 15.99
CA ALA A 201 -15.49 -13.00 15.93
C ALA A 201 -15.95 -13.78 14.68
N ASP A 202 -15.31 -14.91 14.35
CA ASP A 202 -16.03 -16.06 13.78
C ASP A 202 -15.27 -17.39 13.96
N PRO A 203 -15.67 -18.28 14.90
CA PRO A 203 -15.15 -19.64 14.97
C PRO A 203 -15.78 -20.60 13.94
N ALA A 204 -16.66 -20.14 13.04
CA ALA A 204 -17.45 -20.99 12.17
C ALA A 204 -17.66 -20.40 10.75
N ALA A 205 -16.59 -20.33 9.96
CA ALA A 205 -16.64 -20.23 8.50
C ALA A 205 -15.63 -21.19 7.86
#